data_AF-A0A969N6Z8-F1
#
_entry.id   AF-A0A969N6Z8-F1
#
_cell.length_a   1.000
_cell.length_b   1.000
_cell.length_c   1.000
_cell.angle_alpha   90.00
_cell.angle_beta   90.00
_cell.angle_gamma   90.00
#
_symmetry.space_group_name_H-M   'P 1'
#
loop_
_entity.id
_entity.type
_entity.pdbx_description
1 polymer ?
#
loop_
_entity_poly.entity_id
_entity_poly.type
_entity_poly.pdbx_seq_one_letter_code
_entity_poly.pdbx_strand_id
1 'polypeptide(L)' 'MQPQLTSPEGFTLHYQVYLQTSGILTAVASTQHLCLHPLTRQKQALSPALRDWIQQTNQPPSPPAKGS' A
#
# COMPACT_ATOMS: atom_id res chain seq x y z
N MET A 1 -0.72 -1.79 7.55
CA MET A 1 -0.42 -2.19 6.16
C MET A 1 0.47 -1.11 5.58
N GLN A 2 1.56 -1.48 4.90
CA GLN A 2 2.48 -0.52 4.27
C GLN A 2 2.58 -0.84 2.78
N PRO A 3 1.95 -0.03 1.89
CA PRO A 3 2.11 -0.20 0.45
C PRO A 3 3.45 0.36 -0.02
N GLN A 4 4.13 -0.29 -0.95
CA GLN A 4 5.39 0.20 -1.51
C GLN A 4 5.37 0.14 -3.03
N LEU A 5 5.64 1.27 -3.70
CA LEU A 5 5.81 1.27 -5.15
C LEU A 5 7.01 0.40 -5.53
N THR A 6 6.80 -0.52 -6.49
CA THR A 6 7.88 -1.37 -7.02
C THR A 6 8.26 -1.00 -8.45
N SER A 7 7.31 -0.45 -9.22
CA SER A 7 7.53 0.05 -10.58
C SER A 7 6.43 1.06 -10.94
N PRO A 8 6.51 1.74 -12.10
CA PRO A 8 5.42 2.60 -12.57
C PRO A 8 4.06 1.87 -12.68
N GLU A 9 4.08 0.54 -12.85
CA GLU A 9 2.91 -0.32 -13.09
C GLU A 9 2.51 -1.16 -11.86
N GLY A 10 3.24 -1.11 -10.75
CA GLY A 10 3.02 -2.05 -9.65
C GLY A 10 3.51 -1.60 -8.29
N PHE A 11 2.97 -2.28 -7.27
CA PHE A 11 3.29 -2.05 -5.87
C PHE A 11 3.17 -3.35 -5.06
N THR A 12 3.81 -3.40 -3.90
CA THR A 12 3.65 -4.49 -2.93
C THR A 12 2.89 -4.00 -1.70
N LEU A 13 2.18 -4.92 -1.06
CA LEU A 13 1.59 -4.70 0.27
C LEU A 13 2.24 -5.67 1.25
N HIS A 14 2.66 -5.16 2.40
CA HIS A 14 3.02 -5.96 3.55
C HIS A 14 1.99 -5.74 4.66
N TYR A 15 1.44 -6.83 5.17
CA TYR A 15 0.40 -6.77 6.20
C TYR A 15 0.44 -7.96 7.16
N GLN A 16 -0.13 -7.73 8.33
CA GLN A 16 -0.27 -8.68 9.41
C GLN A 16 -1.76 -8.94 9.61
N VAL A 17 -2.12 -10.20 9.80
CA VAL A 17 -3.50 -10.65 9.99
C VAL A 17 -3.66 -11.06 11.44
N TYR A 18 -4.64 -10.46 12.11
CA TYR A 18 -4.92 -10.69 13.52
C TYR A 18 -6.29 -11.35 13.69
N LEU A 19 -6.41 -12.27 14.64
CA LEU A 19 -7.71 -12.79 15.04
C LEU A 19 -8.49 -11.68 15.78
N GLN A 20 -9.61 -11.24 15.21
CA GLN A 20 -10.35 -10.09 15.72
C GLN A 20 -10.76 -10.22 17.19
N THR A 21 -11.09 -11.43 17.64
CA THR A 21 -11.58 -11.68 19.00
C THR A 21 -10.50 -11.57 20.07
N SER A 22 -9.23 -11.81 19.72
CA SER A 22 -8.12 -11.88 20.70
C SER A 22 -6.98 -10.91 20.41
N GLY A 23 -6.95 -10.29 19.22
CA GLY A 23 -5.81 -9.51 18.75
C GLY A 23 -4.55 -10.34 18.52
N ILE A 24 -4.64 -11.68 18.56
CA ILE A 24 -3.49 -12.56 18.33
C ILE A 24 -3.08 -12.47 16.86
N LEU A 25 -1.78 -12.27 16.61
CA LEU A 25 -1.21 -12.35 15.26
C LEU A 25 -1.30 -13.79 14.74
N THR A 26 -2.05 -13.99 13.67
CA THR A 26 -2.27 -15.31 13.06
C THR A 26 -1.39 -15.51 11.83
N ALA A 27 -1.10 -14.45 11.09
CA ALA A 27 -0.26 -14.54 9.89
C ALA A 27 0.43 -13.21 9.55
N VAL A 28 1.55 -13.34 8.83
CA VAL A 28 2.22 -12.24 8.14
C VAL A 28 2.22 -12.57 6.66
N ALA A 29 1.83 -11.61 5.82
CA ALA A 29 1.69 -11.83 4.39
C ALA A 29 2.25 -10.67 3.57
N SER A 30 2.60 -10.98 2.33
CA SER A 30 2.96 -10.01 1.30
C SER A 30 2.25 -10.35 0.01
N THR A 31 1.79 -9.31 -0.70
CA THR A 31 1.16 -9.45 -2.02
C THR A 31 1.76 -8.45 -2.99
N GLN A 32 2.03 -8.89 -4.21
CA GLN A 32 2.44 -8.03 -5.32
C GLN A 32 1.25 -7.73 -6.23
N HIS A 33 1.08 -6.47 -6.58
CA HIS A 33 -0.01 -5.98 -7.43
C HIS A 33 0.56 -5.36 -8.70
N LEU A 34 -0.05 -5.67 -9.84
CA LEU A 34 0.30 -5.13 -11.16
C LEU A 34 -0.94 -4.53 -11.81
N CYS A 35 -0.80 -3.34 -12.39
CA CYS A 35 -1.85 -2.68 -13.14
C CYS A 35 -1.80 -3.15 -14.60
N LEU A 36 -2.90 -3.74 -15.04
CA LEU A 36 -3.06 -4.27 -16.39
C LEU A 36 -4.22 -3.56 -17.09
N HIS A 37 -4.05 -3.26 -18.36
CA HIS A 37 -5.14 -2.83 -19.21
C HIS A 37 -6.15 -4.00 -19.37
N PRO A 38 -7.45 -3.81 -19.11
CA PRO A 38 -8.38 -4.92 -18.91
C PRO A 38 -8.62 -5.76 -20.16
N LEU A 39 -8.55 -5.14 -21.34
CA LEU A 39 -8.80 -5.82 -22.62
C LEU A 39 -7.53 -6.46 -23.19
N THR A 40 -6.42 -5.72 -23.16
CA THR A 40 -5.17 -6.15 -23.82
C THR A 40 -4.26 -6.95 -22.89
N ARG A 41 -4.55 -6.95 -21.58
CA ARG A 41 -3.73 -7.54 -20.51
C ARG A 41 -2.28 -7.04 -20.47
N GLN A 42 -1.98 -5.97 -21.20
CA GLN A 42 -0.67 -5.32 -21.15
C GLN A 42 -0.53 -4.52 -19.86
N LYS A 43 0.71 -4.45 -19.35
CA LYS A 43 1.02 -3.61 -18.19
C LYS A 43 0.74 -2.15 -18.53
N GLN A 44 0.17 -1.42 -17.59
CA GLN A 44 -0.04 0.02 -17.70
C GLN A 44 0.39 0.69 -16.41
N ALA A 45 0.73 1.97 -16.50
CA ALA A 45 1.11 2.72 -15.32
C ALA A 45 -0.06 2.81 -14.32
N LEU A 46 0.25 2.83 -13.03
CA LEU A 46 -0.70 3.10 -11.95
C LEU A 46 -1.33 4.49 -12.16
N SER A 47 -2.58 4.68 -11.75
CA SER A 47 -3.17 6.02 -11.80
C SER A 47 -2.40 6.99 -10.88
N PRO A 48 -2.38 8.31 -11.19
CA PRO A 48 -1.77 9.30 -10.29
C PRO A 48 -2.33 9.21 -8.86
N ALA A 49 -3.66 9.16 -8.72
CA ALA A 49 -4.32 9.05 -7.43
C ALA A 49 -3.85 7.84 -6.59
N LEU A 50 -3.61 6.69 -7.23
CA LEU A 50 -3.11 5.51 -6.53
C LEU A 50 -1.66 5.66 -6.11
N ARG A 51 -0.81 6.27 -6.95
CA ARG A 51 0.59 6.56 -6.60
C ARG A 51 0.68 7.55 -5.44
N ASP A 52 -0.14 8.59 -5.46
CA ASP A 52 -0.21 9.60 -4.41
C ASP A 52 -0.65 8.97 -3.09
N TRP A 53 -1.70 8.14 -3.11
CA TRP A 53 -2.16 7.40 -1.94
C TRP A 53 -1.06 6.50 -1.34
N ILE A 54 -0.31 5.76 -2.16
CA ILE A 54 0.80 4.91 -1.69
C ILE A 54 1.87 5.76 -1.00
N GLN A 55 2.23 6.91 -1.60
CA GLN A 55 3.25 7.79 -1.04
C GLN A 55 2.81 8.41 0.30
N GLN A 56 1.55 8.85 0.40
CA GLN A 56 0.99 9.43 1.62
C GLN A 56 0.86 8.41 2.75
N THR A 57 0.48 7.17 2.44
CA THR A 57 0.31 6.11 3.45
C THR A 57 1.62 5.77 4.18
N ASN A 58 2.77 6.02 3.56
CA ASN A 58 4.07 5.77 4.15
C ASN A 58 4.65 6.98 4.91
N GLN A 59 4.00 8.15 4.87
CA GLN A 59 4.51 9.29 5.62
C GLN A 59 4.30 9.05 7.12
N PRO A 60 5.34 9.26 7.95
CA PRO A 60 5.14 9.29 9.39
C PRO A 60 4.16 10.43 9.73
N PRO A 61 3.32 10.27 10.77
CA PRO A 61 2.43 11.35 11.18
C PRO A 61 3.26 12.61 11.45
N SER A 62 2.83 13.73 10.89
CA SER A 62 3.46 15.03 11.13
C SER A 62 3.56 15.27 12.63
N PRO A 63 4.72 15.70 13.17
CA PRO A 63 4.83 16.02 14.58
C PRO A 63 3.81 17.12 14.94
N PRO A 64 3.24 17.08 16.16
CA PRO A 64 2.26 18.08 16.57
C PRO A 64 2.89 19.46 16.45
N ALA A 65 2.16 20.38 15.80
CA ALA A 65 2.56 21.78 15.70
C ALA A 65 2.82 22.29 17.12
N LYS A 66 4.07 22.71 17.40
CA LYS A 66 4.37 23.41 18.65
C LYS A 66 3.55 24.70 18.63
N GLY A 67 2.53 24.76 19.49
CA GLY A 67 1.78 25.99 19.76
C GLY A 67 2.78 27.10 20.11
N SER A 68 2.67 28.22 19.39
CA SER A 68 3.38 29.47 19.72
C SER A 68 2.58 30.26 20.74
#